data_AF-A0A381TW91-F1
#
_entry.id   AF-A0A381TW91-F1
#
_cell.length_a   1.000
_cell.length_b   1.000
_cell.length_c   1.000
_cell.angle_alpha   90.00
_cell.angle_beta   90.00
_cell.angle_gamma   90.00
#
_symmetry.space_group_name_H-M   'P 1'
#
loop_
_entity.id
_entity.type
_entity.pdbx_description
1 polymer ?
#
loop_
_entity_poly.entity_id
_entity_poly.type
_entity_poly.pdbx_seq_one_letter_code
_entity_poly.pdbx_strand_id
1 'polypeptide(L)'
;MKERTTQESEYSKVQKVRDVSAALLNGAFDPLADDRSAAPEDDVPTADQFAVHLIWTGRDAMLPERPYLIRLAGIETTVQITDLSYRVEPDTLEQLAAKTLVEGEIAYCKIALDRAVPFADGNSDDWAGAFALVDKAQKLTVGAGVIDFSLRRATNVVWYDMEVDKAARARTNQQTPCVLWFTGLSGAGKSTIANRVEQKLHAMGKRTYLLDGDNIRHGLSRDLGFTDQDRVENIRRVAEVAKLMADAGLIVMASFISPFRSERVMARSLMSEGEFVEIFVDASLAVCEARDPKLLYKKARAGQLKNFTGIDSAYEPPQNAEIALNAEDTDPDTLVEQIISYLQTRNYL
;
A
#
# COMPACT_ATOMS: atom_id res chain seq x y z
N MET A 1 30.62 -4.65 19.96
CA MET A 1 30.57 -6.11 19.72
C MET A 1 29.38 -6.52 18.84
N LYS A 2 28.19 -5.89 18.96
CA LYS A 2 27.03 -6.15 18.07
C LYS A 2 27.21 -5.71 16.60
N GLU A 3 27.89 -4.60 16.31
CA GLU A 3 28.07 -4.10 14.92
C GLU A 3 28.96 -4.99 14.04
N ARG A 4 30.00 -5.62 14.63
CA ARG A 4 30.89 -6.55 13.90
C ARG A 4 30.14 -7.81 13.45
N THR A 5 29.20 -8.30 14.27
CA THR A 5 28.43 -9.51 13.99
C THR A 5 27.41 -9.29 12.86
N THR A 6 26.83 -8.09 12.75
CA THR A 6 25.92 -7.72 11.65
C THR A 6 26.65 -7.55 10.31
N GLN A 7 27.84 -6.93 10.31
CA GLN A 7 28.64 -6.75 9.09
C GLN A 7 29.22 -8.06 8.55
N GLU A 8 29.69 -8.97 9.42
CA GLU A 8 30.15 -10.31 9.00
C GLU A 8 29.00 -11.15 8.42
N SER A 9 27.79 -11.02 8.98
CA SER A 9 26.59 -11.68 8.46
C SER A 9 26.16 -11.15 7.09
N GLU A 10 26.19 -9.82 6.88
CA GLU A 10 25.83 -9.22 5.59
C GLU A 10 26.84 -9.56 4.50
N TYR A 11 28.14 -9.54 4.81
CA TYR A 11 29.19 -9.94 3.87
C TYR A 11 29.01 -11.39 3.39
N SER A 12 28.72 -12.30 4.32
CA SER A 12 28.45 -13.70 4.00
C SER A 12 27.24 -13.87 3.06
N LYS A 13 26.17 -13.10 3.27
CA LYS A 13 24.96 -13.15 2.42
C LYS A 13 25.19 -12.55 1.03
N VAL A 14 25.87 -11.42 0.94
CA VAL A 14 26.22 -10.79 -0.36
C VAL A 14 27.10 -11.72 -1.18
N GLN A 15 28.08 -12.37 -0.56
CA GLN A 15 28.90 -13.37 -1.24
C GLN A 15 28.06 -14.56 -1.71
N LYS A 16 27.16 -15.07 -0.86
CA LYS A 16 26.23 -16.16 -1.19
C LYS A 16 25.37 -15.83 -2.41
N VAL A 17 24.84 -14.62 -2.52
CA VAL A 17 24.02 -14.17 -3.67
C VAL A 17 24.84 -14.17 -4.97
N ARG A 18 26.11 -13.75 -4.89
CA ARG A 18 27.02 -13.77 -6.06
C ARG A 18 27.33 -15.20 -6.49
N ASP A 19 27.61 -16.07 -5.52
CA ASP A 19 27.86 -17.49 -5.78
C ASP A 19 26.61 -18.14 -6.39
N VAL A 20 25.41 -17.78 -5.91
CA VAL A 20 24.14 -18.27 -6.45
C VAL A 20 23.88 -17.81 -7.86
N SER A 21 24.13 -16.54 -8.14
CA SER A 21 24.05 -16.01 -9.51
C SER A 21 25.04 -16.68 -10.45
N ALA A 22 26.28 -16.87 -10.02
CA ALA A 22 27.30 -17.56 -10.81
C ALA A 22 26.90 -19.02 -11.10
N ALA A 23 26.37 -19.74 -10.11
CA ALA A 23 25.91 -21.12 -10.24
C ALA A 23 24.65 -21.26 -11.11
N LEU A 24 23.74 -20.28 -11.08
CA LEU A 24 22.60 -20.22 -11.98
C LEU A 24 23.03 -19.95 -13.43
N LEU A 25 23.94 -19.00 -13.64
CA LEU A 25 24.40 -18.61 -14.98
C LEU A 25 25.25 -19.70 -15.65
N ASN A 26 26.01 -20.49 -14.89
CA ASN A 26 26.80 -21.61 -15.41
C ASN A 26 26.06 -22.95 -15.43
N GLY A 27 24.80 -22.98 -14.97
CA GLY A 27 23.95 -24.18 -14.93
C GLY A 27 24.32 -25.20 -13.85
N ALA A 28 25.20 -24.86 -12.91
CA ALA A 28 25.55 -25.72 -11.78
C ALA A 28 24.45 -25.81 -10.70
N PHE A 29 23.52 -24.85 -10.69
CA PHE A 29 22.35 -24.84 -9.80
C PHE A 29 21.07 -24.63 -10.61
N ASP A 30 20.09 -25.53 -10.45
CA ASP A 30 18.74 -25.37 -11.00
C ASP A 30 17.72 -25.42 -9.85
N PRO A 31 17.08 -24.29 -9.49
CA PRO A 31 16.06 -24.24 -8.45
C PRO A 31 14.84 -25.13 -8.72
N LEU A 32 14.63 -25.59 -9.96
CA LEU A 32 13.59 -26.55 -10.31
C LEU A 32 14.02 -28.01 -10.11
N ALA A 33 15.33 -28.29 -10.15
CA ALA A 33 15.89 -29.62 -9.88
C ALA A 33 16.15 -29.86 -8.38
N ASP A 34 16.12 -28.79 -7.56
CA ASP A 34 16.13 -28.85 -6.10
C ASP A 34 14.77 -29.36 -5.57
N ASP A 35 14.52 -30.66 -5.77
CA ASP A 35 13.32 -31.35 -5.32
C ASP A 35 13.38 -31.62 -3.81
N ARG A 36 13.19 -30.55 -3.03
CA ARG A 36 13.00 -30.64 -1.58
C ARG A 36 11.53 -30.82 -1.18
N SER A 37 10.65 -31.10 -2.15
CA SER A 37 9.25 -31.49 -1.89
C SER A 37 9.11 -32.89 -1.27
N ALA A 38 10.22 -33.63 -1.17
CA ALA A 38 10.30 -34.99 -0.63
C ALA A 38 10.37 -35.09 0.92
N ALA A 39 10.26 -33.98 1.65
CA ALA A 39 10.09 -34.03 3.11
C ALA A 39 8.62 -34.32 3.47
N PRO A 40 8.33 -35.12 4.52
CA PRO A 40 6.96 -35.48 4.88
C PRO A 40 6.10 -34.22 5.07
N GLU A 41 4.90 -34.23 4.47
CA GLU A 41 3.99 -33.07 4.25
C GLU A 41 3.58 -32.28 5.51
N ASP A 42 3.89 -32.76 6.72
CA ASP A 42 3.34 -32.22 7.97
C ASP A 42 4.24 -31.21 8.72
N ASP A 43 5.46 -30.87 8.26
CA ASP A 43 6.36 -29.96 9.03
C ASP A 43 7.21 -28.98 8.19
N VAL A 44 6.91 -28.77 6.90
CA VAL A 44 7.62 -27.77 6.08
C VAL A 44 6.90 -26.42 6.14
N PRO A 45 7.53 -25.36 6.68
CA PRO A 45 6.88 -24.05 6.75
C PRO A 45 6.62 -23.50 5.35
N THR A 46 5.42 -22.96 5.14
CA THR A 46 5.02 -22.29 3.89
C THR A 46 4.87 -20.80 4.09
N ALA A 47 5.30 -19.99 3.12
CA ALA A 47 5.07 -18.55 3.11
C ALA A 47 4.87 -18.02 1.68
N ASP A 48 4.16 -16.90 1.55
CA ASP A 48 3.92 -16.20 0.29
C ASP A 48 4.65 -14.85 0.22
N GLN A 49 5.35 -14.45 1.28
CA GLN A 49 6.15 -13.22 1.32
C GLN A 49 7.51 -13.47 1.95
N PHE A 50 8.54 -12.86 1.38
CA PHE A 50 9.93 -13.06 1.81
C PHE A 50 10.71 -11.76 1.76
N ALA A 51 11.63 -11.60 2.71
CA ALA A 51 12.74 -10.67 2.59
C ALA A 51 13.90 -11.41 1.96
N VAL A 52 14.52 -10.81 0.94
CA VAL A 52 15.49 -11.50 0.09
C VAL A 52 16.65 -10.59 -0.26
N HIS A 53 17.80 -11.20 -0.50
CA HIS A 53 18.88 -10.57 -1.25
C HIS A 53 18.77 -11.02 -2.70
N LEU A 54 18.73 -10.06 -3.62
CA LEU A 54 18.53 -10.26 -5.04
C LEU A 54 19.67 -9.61 -5.82
N ILE A 55 20.24 -10.32 -6.78
CA ILE A 55 21.09 -9.76 -7.82
C ILE A 55 20.34 -9.75 -9.14
N TRP A 56 20.39 -8.61 -9.83
CA TRP A 56 19.76 -8.44 -11.13
C TRP A 56 20.72 -8.81 -12.26
N THR A 57 20.27 -9.65 -13.20
CA THR A 57 21.04 -10.11 -14.36
C THR A 57 20.37 -9.78 -15.69
N GLY A 58 19.19 -9.15 -15.64
CA GLY A 58 18.47 -8.70 -16.83
C GLY A 58 19.18 -7.52 -17.49
N ARG A 59 19.23 -7.53 -18.83
CA ARG A 59 19.75 -6.40 -19.62
C ARG A 59 18.89 -5.14 -19.45
N ASP A 60 17.58 -5.33 -19.37
CA ASP A 60 16.64 -4.25 -19.07
C ASP A 60 16.61 -4.03 -17.55
N ALA A 61 16.49 -2.77 -17.15
CA ALA A 61 16.40 -2.42 -15.73
C ALA A 61 15.17 -3.05 -15.07
N MET A 62 15.34 -3.51 -13.83
CA MET A 62 14.26 -4.02 -13.02
C MET A 62 13.19 -2.94 -12.81
N LEU A 63 11.96 -3.28 -13.19
CA LEU A 63 10.79 -2.46 -12.96
C LEU A 63 10.08 -2.94 -11.68
N PRO A 64 9.90 -2.06 -10.67
CA PRO A 64 9.10 -2.36 -9.48
C PRO A 64 7.68 -2.76 -9.84
N GLU A 65 7.04 -3.59 -9.01
CA GLU A 65 5.63 -4.04 -9.13
C GLU A 65 5.27 -4.83 -10.40
N ARG A 66 6.19 -4.95 -11.37
CA ARG A 66 6.02 -5.84 -12.52
C ARG A 66 6.04 -7.31 -12.04
N PRO A 67 5.08 -8.15 -12.48
CA PRO A 67 5.09 -9.56 -12.13
C PRO A 67 6.14 -10.33 -12.95
N TYR A 68 7.00 -11.07 -12.25
CA TYR A 68 7.96 -12.02 -12.80
C TYR A 68 7.53 -13.46 -12.45
N LEU A 69 8.25 -14.46 -12.97
CA LEU A 69 8.17 -15.82 -12.45
C LEU A 69 9.32 -16.04 -11.48
N ILE A 70 9.05 -16.71 -10.35
CA ILE A 70 10.07 -17.20 -9.44
C ILE A 70 10.13 -18.72 -9.54
N ARG A 71 11.36 -19.25 -9.58
CA ARG A 71 11.66 -20.67 -9.43
C ARG A 71 12.33 -20.88 -8.09
N LEU A 72 11.68 -21.62 -7.21
CA LEU A 72 12.10 -21.86 -5.84
C LEU A 72 11.60 -23.24 -5.40
N ALA A 73 12.48 -24.06 -4.84
CA ALA A 73 12.15 -25.36 -4.25
C ALA A 73 11.29 -26.27 -5.16
N GLY A 74 11.68 -26.41 -6.42
CA GLY A 74 10.95 -27.25 -7.40
C GLY A 74 9.66 -26.63 -7.95
N ILE A 75 9.29 -25.42 -7.53
CA ILE A 75 8.04 -24.76 -7.91
C ILE A 75 8.32 -23.52 -8.77
N GLU A 76 7.50 -23.33 -9.81
CA GLU A 76 7.41 -22.07 -10.56
C GLU A 76 6.09 -21.35 -10.20
N THR A 77 6.16 -20.07 -9.85
CA THR A 77 4.98 -19.26 -9.50
C THR A 77 5.18 -17.77 -9.82
N THR A 78 4.14 -16.95 -9.74
CA THR A 78 4.29 -15.50 -9.97
C THR A 78 4.87 -14.83 -8.73
N VAL A 79 5.81 -13.91 -8.95
CA VAL A 79 6.35 -13.06 -7.89
C VAL A 79 6.31 -11.59 -8.30
N GLN A 80 6.14 -10.71 -7.32
CA GLN A 80 6.32 -9.27 -7.45
C GLN A 80 7.34 -8.80 -6.43
N ILE A 81 8.21 -7.88 -6.86
CA ILE A 81 9.07 -7.13 -5.94
C ILE A 81 8.23 -5.98 -5.38
N THR A 82 7.83 -6.10 -4.12
CA THR A 82 6.89 -5.17 -3.47
C THR A 82 7.59 -3.97 -2.82
N ASP A 83 8.86 -4.14 -2.44
CA ASP A 83 9.65 -3.10 -1.79
C ASP A 83 11.13 -3.30 -2.09
N LEU A 84 11.77 -2.32 -2.72
CA LEU A 84 13.22 -2.30 -2.91
C LEU A 84 13.82 -1.46 -1.78
N SER A 85 14.22 -2.11 -0.68
CA SER A 85 14.61 -1.40 0.54
C SER A 85 15.93 -0.64 0.37
N TYR A 86 16.97 -1.30 -0.16
CA TYR A 86 18.25 -0.67 -0.49
C TYR A 86 19.07 -1.53 -1.46
N ARG A 87 19.90 -0.88 -2.27
CA ARG A 87 20.99 -1.50 -3.03
C ARG A 87 22.21 -1.64 -2.13
N VAL A 88 22.95 -2.73 -2.28
CA VAL A 88 24.19 -2.98 -1.54
C VAL A 88 25.36 -2.86 -2.50
N GLU A 89 26.31 -1.98 -2.18
CA GLU A 89 27.56 -1.90 -2.91
C GLU A 89 28.45 -3.12 -2.55
N PRO A 90 28.82 -3.99 -3.50
CA PRO A 90 29.46 -5.27 -3.18
C PRO A 90 30.81 -5.16 -2.47
N ASP A 91 31.59 -4.11 -2.74
CA ASP A 91 32.94 -3.95 -2.22
C ASP A 91 32.97 -3.22 -0.87
N THR A 92 32.01 -2.32 -0.62
CA THR A 92 31.97 -1.47 0.58
C THR A 92 30.87 -1.88 1.56
N LEU A 93 29.91 -2.72 1.15
CA LEU A 93 28.67 -3.05 1.85
C LEU A 93 27.80 -1.83 2.18
N GLU A 94 28.02 -0.71 1.49
CA GLU A 94 27.24 0.50 1.71
C GLU A 94 25.80 0.30 1.21
N GLN A 95 24.84 0.69 2.04
CA GLN A 95 23.41 0.62 1.72
C GLN A 95 22.99 1.93 1.04
N LEU A 96 22.67 1.83 -0.24
CA LEU A 96 22.31 2.96 -1.08
C LEU A 96 20.83 2.87 -1.45
N ALA A 97 20.08 3.97 -1.29
CA ALA A 97 18.70 4.01 -1.73
C ALA A 97 18.62 3.82 -3.26
N ALA A 98 17.80 2.87 -3.71
CA ALA A 98 17.59 2.58 -5.12
C ALA A 98 16.11 2.33 -5.37
N LYS A 99 15.64 2.66 -6.57
CA LYS A 99 14.24 2.45 -7.01
C LYS A 99 14.11 1.45 -8.16
N THR A 100 15.25 1.02 -8.69
CA THR A 100 15.38 0.13 -9.84
C THR A 100 16.75 -0.54 -9.70
N LEU A 101 16.90 -1.71 -10.32
CA LEU A 101 18.17 -2.42 -10.41
C LEU A 101 18.60 -2.52 -11.86
N VAL A 102 19.87 -2.26 -12.12
CA VAL A 102 20.50 -2.55 -13.41
C VAL A 102 21.38 -3.80 -13.32
N GLU A 103 21.83 -4.29 -14.47
CA GLU A 103 22.61 -5.53 -14.56
C GLU A 103 23.83 -5.51 -13.62
N GLY A 104 23.93 -6.55 -12.79
CA GLY A 104 25.01 -6.75 -11.82
C GLY A 104 24.76 -6.15 -10.44
N GLU A 105 23.70 -5.37 -10.24
CA GLU A 105 23.40 -4.77 -8.94
C GLU A 105 22.76 -5.76 -7.96
N ILE A 106 23.18 -5.65 -6.70
CA ILE A 106 22.64 -6.43 -5.59
C ILE A 106 21.77 -5.52 -4.73
N ALA A 107 20.62 -6.02 -4.31
CA ALA A 107 19.74 -5.31 -3.39
C ALA A 107 19.08 -6.22 -2.38
N TYR A 108 18.69 -5.59 -1.29
CA TYR A 108 17.78 -6.16 -0.32
C TYR A 108 16.37 -5.70 -0.64
N CYS A 109 15.46 -6.64 -0.88
CA CYS A 109 14.09 -6.35 -1.26
C CYS A 109 13.10 -7.31 -0.61
N LYS A 110 11.82 -6.91 -0.64
CA LYS A 110 10.70 -7.77 -0.27
C LYS A 110 10.00 -8.24 -1.52
N ILE A 111 9.67 -9.52 -1.53
CA ILE A 111 8.93 -10.16 -2.61
C ILE A 111 7.62 -10.75 -2.09
N ALA A 112 6.59 -10.71 -2.93
CA ALA A 112 5.31 -11.35 -2.69
C ALA A 112 4.98 -12.30 -3.84
N LEU A 113 4.57 -13.51 -3.48
CA LEU A 113 4.18 -14.57 -4.39
C LEU A 113 2.64 -14.63 -4.49
N ASP A 114 2.14 -15.20 -5.59
CA ASP A 114 0.69 -15.40 -5.81
C ASP A 114 0.10 -16.58 -5.02
N ARG A 115 0.94 -17.40 -4.38
CA ARG A 115 0.56 -18.50 -3.47
C ARG A 115 1.66 -18.76 -2.45
N ALA A 116 1.29 -19.38 -1.33
CA ALA A 116 2.25 -19.87 -0.36
C ALA A 116 3.08 -21.01 -0.95
N VAL A 117 4.39 -20.95 -0.75
CA VAL A 117 5.34 -21.98 -1.19
C VAL A 117 6.13 -22.52 0.01
N PRO A 118 6.46 -23.83 0.02
CA PRO A 118 7.37 -24.39 1.00
C PRO A 118 8.74 -23.74 0.89
N PHE A 119 9.37 -23.46 2.03
CA PHE A 119 10.74 -22.98 2.09
C PHE A 119 11.49 -23.60 3.26
N ALA A 120 12.81 -23.66 3.18
CA ALA A 120 13.65 -24.12 4.27
C ALA A 120 13.90 -22.96 5.26
N ASP A 121 13.29 -23.02 6.45
CA ASP A 121 13.59 -22.10 7.55
C ASP A 121 14.82 -22.64 8.31
N GLY A 122 16.02 -22.26 7.87
CA GLY A 122 17.23 -22.78 8.49
C GLY A 122 18.51 -22.43 7.76
N ASN A 123 19.44 -21.87 8.52
CA ASN A 123 20.82 -21.54 8.16
C ASN A 123 21.70 -22.80 7.92
N SER A 124 21.12 -23.94 7.53
CA SER A 124 21.77 -25.26 7.59
C SER A 124 22.31 -25.77 6.25
N ASP A 125 22.04 -25.12 5.12
CA ASP A 125 22.65 -25.46 3.82
C ASP A 125 23.14 -24.23 3.05
N ASP A 126 24.23 -24.42 2.31
CA ASP A 126 24.87 -23.41 1.45
C ASP A 126 23.95 -22.86 0.34
N TRP A 127 22.78 -23.48 0.11
CA TRP A 127 21.84 -23.14 -0.96
C TRP A 127 20.37 -23.03 -0.51
N ALA A 128 20.09 -23.20 0.79
CA ALA A 128 18.73 -23.11 1.31
C ALA A 128 18.10 -21.74 0.98
N GLY A 129 16.93 -21.77 0.31
CA GLY A 129 16.18 -20.57 -0.07
C GLY A 129 16.69 -19.85 -1.32
N ALA A 130 17.57 -20.46 -2.12
CA ALA A 130 18.01 -19.91 -3.39
C ALA A 130 16.88 -19.98 -4.44
N PHE A 131 16.72 -18.89 -5.21
CA PHE A 131 15.70 -18.78 -6.25
C PHE A 131 16.22 -18.08 -7.50
N ALA A 132 15.52 -18.29 -8.61
CA ALA A 132 15.73 -17.56 -9.86
C ALA A 132 14.48 -16.78 -10.27
N LEU A 133 14.66 -15.56 -10.75
CA LEU A 133 13.62 -14.76 -11.37
C LEU A 133 13.68 -14.89 -12.89
N VAL A 134 12.52 -15.10 -13.52
CA VAL A 134 12.38 -15.30 -14.96
C VAL A 134 11.37 -14.31 -15.53
N ASP A 135 11.73 -13.66 -16.64
CA ASP A 135 10.81 -12.78 -17.36
C ASP A 135 9.70 -13.61 -18.03
N LYS A 136 8.43 -13.22 -17.82
CA LYS A 136 7.26 -13.96 -18.33
C LYS A 136 7.18 -14.00 -19.86
N ALA A 137 7.65 -12.96 -20.54
CA ALA A 137 7.55 -12.83 -21.99
C ALA A 137 8.72 -13.51 -22.71
N GLN A 138 9.94 -13.32 -22.20
CA GLN A 138 11.16 -13.81 -22.85
C GLN A 138 11.61 -15.18 -22.33
N LYS A 139 11.08 -15.64 -21.19
CA LYS A 139 11.50 -16.87 -20.51
C LYS A 139 13.00 -16.92 -20.18
N LEU A 140 13.62 -15.74 -20.03
CA LEU A 140 15.02 -15.57 -19.64
C LEU A 140 15.14 -15.30 -18.15
N THR A 141 16.19 -15.85 -17.52
CA THR A 141 16.54 -15.52 -16.14
C THR A 141 17.00 -14.06 -16.06
N VAL A 142 16.29 -13.26 -15.28
CA VAL A 142 16.54 -11.82 -15.10
C VAL A 142 17.07 -11.48 -13.71
N GLY A 143 17.09 -12.45 -12.80
CA GLY A 143 17.72 -12.28 -11.49
C GLY A 143 17.86 -13.57 -10.73
N ALA A 144 18.63 -13.50 -9.66
CA ALA A 144 18.93 -14.61 -8.77
C ALA A 144 18.96 -14.10 -7.34
N GLY A 145 18.58 -14.91 -6.36
CA GLY A 145 18.62 -14.46 -4.99
C GLY A 145 18.54 -15.57 -3.98
N VAL A 146 18.65 -15.16 -2.71
CA VAL A 146 18.47 -16.03 -1.55
C VAL A 146 17.45 -15.41 -0.61
N ILE A 147 16.59 -16.25 -0.05
CA ILE A 147 15.70 -15.87 1.03
C ILE A 147 16.54 -15.59 2.27
N ASP A 148 16.28 -14.45 2.91
CA ASP A 148 16.79 -14.15 4.24
C ASP A 148 15.86 -14.77 5.29
N PHE A 149 14.60 -14.36 5.26
CA PHE A 149 13.54 -14.93 6.10
C PHE A 149 12.17 -14.73 5.45
N SER A 150 11.22 -15.63 5.79
CA SER A 150 9.81 -15.40 5.46
C SER A 150 9.31 -14.16 6.18
N LEU A 151 8.68 -13.25 5.44
CA LEU A 151 7.92 -12.16 6.03
C LEU A 151 6.64 -12.78 6.57
N ARG A 152 6.67 -13.14 7.85
CA ARG A 152 5.45 -13.48 8.56
C ARG A 152 4.61 -12.20 8.64
N ARG A 153 3.57 -12.08 7.80
CA ARG A 153 2.32 -11.51 8.33
C ARG A 153 1.99 -12.32 9.58
N ALA A 154 1.39 -11.69 10.58
CA ALA A 154 1.03 -12.30 11.84
C ALA A 154 0.22 -13.59 11.60
N THR A 155 0.92 -14.71 11.42
CA THR A 155 0.40 -16.02 11.02
C THR A 155 -0.16 -16.75 12.23
N ASN A 156 0.07 -16.20 13.42
CA ASN A 156 -0.64 -16.49 14.65
C ASN A 156 -1.73 -15.45 14.96
N VAL A 157 -2.32 -14.81 13.95
CA VAL A 157 -3.60 -14.10 14.12
C VAL A 157 -4.67 -14.98 13.50
N VAL A 158 -5.10 -15.97 14.28
CA VAL A 158 -6.41 -16.58 14.06
C VAL A 158 -7.40 -15.42 14.20
N TRP A 159 -8.22 -15.19 13.17
CA TRP A 159 -9.32 -14.24 13.28
C TRP A 159 -10.23 -14.74 14.39
N TYR A 160 -10.19 -14.06 15.53
CA TYR A 160 -11.06 -14.39 16.63
C TYR A 160 -12.41 -13.76 16.33
N ASP A 161 -13.41 -14.60 16.02
CA ASP A 161 -14.77 -14.13 15.86
C ASP A 161 -15.24 -13.54 17.19
N MET A 162 -15.30 -12.21 17.21
CA MET A 162 -15.78 -11.47 18.36
C MET A 162 -17.28 -11.73 18.49
N GLU A 163 -17.72 -12.09 19.69
CA GLU A 163 -19.16 -12.29 19.99
C GLU A 163 -20.01 -11.05 19.67
N VAL A 164 -19.38 -9.86 19.70
CA VAL A 164 -19.98 -8.60 19.27
C VAL A 164 -19.46 -8.21 17.89
N ASP A 165 -20.24 -8.57 16.88
CA ASP A 165 -19.98 -8.25 15.48
C ASP A 165 -20.44 -6.84 15.08
N LYS A 166 -20.08 -6.44 13.86
CA LYS A 166 -20.50 -5.17 13.27
C LYS A 166 -22.02 -5.00 13.24
N ALA A 167 -22.77 -6.07 12.97
CA ALA A 167 -24.23 -6.02 12.91
C ALA A 167 -24.86 -5.71 14.28
N ALA A 168 -24.30 -6.25 15.36
CA ALA A 168 -24.72 -5.96 16.73
C ALA A 168 -24.45 -4.49 17.09
N ARG A 169 -23.29 -3.96 16.70
CA ARG A 169 -22.95 -2.53 16.90
C ARG A 169 -23.88 -1.62 16.09
N ALA A 170 -24.14 -1.96 14.82
CA ALA A 170 -25.08 -1.25 13.96
C ALA A 170 -26.50 -1.19 14.54
N ARG A 171 -27.02 -2.33 15.04
CA ARG A 171 -28.32 -2.40 15.72
C ARG A 171 -28.38 -1.52 16.97
N THR A 172 -27.32 -1.56 17.78
CA THR A 172 -27.23 -0.77 19.02
C THR A 172 -27.20 0.74 18.71
N ASN A 173 -26.46 1.14 17.68
CA ASN A 173 -26.35 2.53 17.26
C ASN A 173 -27.53 3.02 16.42
N GLN A 174 -28.45 2.13 16.01
CA GLN A 174 -29.57 2.45 15.11
C GLN A 174 -29.10 3.21 13.85
N GLN A 175 -28.03 2.71 13.23
CA GLN A 175 -27.45 3.27 12.01
C GLN A 175 -26.76 2.17 11.20
N THR A 176 -26.64 2.38 9.89
CA THR A 176 -25.80 1.52 9.05
C THR A 176 -24.40 2.14 8.98
N PRO A 177 -23.35 1.43 9.46
CA PRO A 177 -21.99 1.95 9.40
C PRO A 177 -21.51 2.05 7.96
N CYS A 178 -20.86 3.16 7.63
CA CYS A 178 -20.32 3.40 6.29
C CYS A 178 -19.16 4.38 6.33
N VAL A 179 -18.41 4.45 5.23
CA VAL A 179 -17.31 5.38 5.03
C VAL A 179 -17.68 6.36 3.92
N LEU A 180 -17.83 7.63 4.29
CA LEU A 180 -18.01 8.76 3.39
C LEU A 180 -16.63 9.27 2.99
N TRP A 181 -16.19 8.89 1.79
CA TRP A 181 -14.85 9.19 1.30
C TRP A 181 -14.87 10.42 0.40
N PHE A 182 -14.46 11.57 0.94
CA PHE A 182 -14.38 12.81 0.18
C PHE A 182 -13.07 12.88 -0.58
N THR A 183 -13.15 13.12 -1.89
CA THR A 183 -12.01 13.33 -2.81
C THR A 183 -12.19 14.61 -3.61
N GLY A 184 -11.10 15.28 -3.97
CA GLY A 184 -11.15 16.59 -4.65
C GLY A 184 -9.87 17.40 -4.46
N LEU A 185 -9.69 18.45 -5.25
CA LEU A 185 -8.54 19.35 -5.15
C LEU A 185 -8.43 20.03 -3.77
N SER A 186 -7.22 20.46 -3.40
CA SER A 186 -7.05 21.34 -2.23
C SER A 186 -7.89 22.60 -2.44
N GLY A 187 -8.59 23.11 -1.42
CA GLY A 187 -9.47 24.27 -1.58
C GLY A 187 -10.85 23.99 -2.20
N ALA A 188 -11.14 22.77 -2.65
CA ALA A 188 -12.46 22.39 -3.19
C ALA A 188 -13.60 22.43 -2.14
N GLY A 189 -13.26 22.38 -0.84
CA GLY A 189 -14.25 22.48 0.25
C GLY A 189 -14.53 21.18 1.01
N LYS A 190 -13.79 20.09 0.76
CA LYS A 190 -13.96 18.77 1.41
C LYS A 190 -14.14 18.84 2.93
N SER A 191 -13.16 19.40 3.67
CA SER A 191 -13.20 19.45 5.13
C SER A 191 -14.36 20.32 5.65
N THR A 192 -14.73 21.38 4.93
CA THR A 192 -15.89 22.23 5.26
C THR A 192 -17.19 21.44 5.14
N ILE A 193 -17.39 20.75 4.02
CA ILE A 193 -18.59 19.95 3.77
C ILE A 193 -18.65 18.78 4.76
N ALA A 194 -17.55 18.04 4.93
CA ALA A 194 -17.48 16.91 5.85
C ALA A 194 -17.78 17.31 7.30
N ASN A 195 -17.26 18.44 7.77
CA ASN A 195 -17.56 18.96 9.10
C ASN A 195 -19.04 19.36 9.26
N ARG A 196 -19.68 19.96 8.24
CA ARG A 196 -21.11 20.28 8.28
C ARG A 196 -21.98 19.03 8.24
N VAL A 197 -21.60 18.03 7.45
CA VAL A 197 -22.25 16.70 7.45
C VAL A 197 -22.15 16.07 8.84
N GLU A 198 -20.97 16.08 9.46
CA GLU A 198 -20.76 15.56 10.82
C GLU A 198 -21.67 16.26 11.84
N GLN A 199 -21.73 17.59 11.83
CA GLN A 199 -22.59 18.37 12.72
C GLN A 199 -24.06 17.99 12.55
N LYS A 200 -24.53 17.81 11.30
CA LYS A 200 -25.92 17.46 11.02
C LYS A 200 -26.24 16.02 11.45
N LEU A 201 -25.36 15.07 11.16
CA LEU A 201 -25.51 13.68 11.61
C LEU A 201 -25.48 13.57 13.14
N HIS A 202 -24.59 14.31 13.80
CA HIS A 202 -24.51 14.37 15.25
C HIS A 202 -25.81 14.94 15.86
N ALA A 203 -26.37 16.01 15.27
CA ALA A 203 -27.66 16.55 15.69
C ALA A 203 -28.83 15.55 15.52
N MET A 204 -28.71 14.61 14.58
CA MET A 204 -29.64 13.48 14.40
C MET A 204 -29.37 12.29 15.35
N GLY A 205 -28.42 12.42 16.28
CA GLY A 205 -28.06 11.37 17.25
C GLY A 205 -27.20 10.25 16.68
N LYS A 206 -26.64 10.40 15.47
CA LYS A 206 -25.78 9.40 14.85
C LYS A 206 -24.37 9.42 15.42
N ARG A 207 -23.73 8.26 15.44
CA ARG A 207 -22.33 8.08 15.89
C ARG A 207 -21.40 8.24 14.71
N THR A 208 -20.59 9.29 14.74
CA THR A 208 -19.73 9.69 13.62
C THR A 208 -18.29 9.93 14.05
N TYR A 209 -17.38 9.95 13.08
CA TYR A 209 -16.02 10.45 13.29
C TYR A 209 -15.42 11.00 11.98
N LEU A 210 -14.81 12.19 12.05
CA LEU A 210 -14.10 12.82 10.93
C LEU A 210 -12.59 12.56 10.96
N LEU A 211 -12.11 11.83 9.95
CA LEU A 211 -10.70 11.67 9.60
C LEU A 211 -10.31 12.75 8.58
N ASP A 212 -9.51 13.73 9.00
CA ASP A 212 -8.97 14.77 8.12
C ASP A 212 -7.44 14.69 8.03
N GLY A 213 -6.90 15.21 6.92
CA GLY A 213 -5.47 15.27 6.66
C GLY A 213 -4.67 15.89 7.79
N ASP A 214 -5.19 16.93 8.46
CA ASP A 214 -4.49 17.58 9.57
C ASP A 214 -4.43 16.63 10.79
N ASN A 215 -5.55 16.02 11.19
CA ASN A 215 -5.63 15.10 12.34
C ASN A 215 -4.72 13.87 12.17
N ILE A 216 -4.74 13.27 10.98
CA ILE A 216 -3.96 12.07 10.70
C ILE A 216 -2.45 12.37 10.62
N ARG A 217 -2.06 13.49 10.01
CA ARG A 217 -0.65 13.86 9.85
C ARG A 217 0.01 14.35 11.13
N HIS A 218 -0.75 14.78 12.13
CA HIS A 218 -0.19 15.08 13.46
C HIS A 218 0.09 13.82 14.30
N GLY A 219 -0.55 12.69 13.99
CA GLY A 219 -0.44 11.45 14.75
C GLY A 219 0.02 10.26 13.90
N LEU A 220 -0.94 9.51 13.37
CA LEU A 220 -0.76 8.23 12.69
C LEU A 220 0.21 8.29 11.48
N SER A 221 0.21 9.40 10.76
CA SER A 221 1.00 9.61 9.54
C SER A 221 2.05 10.71 9.70
N ARG A 222 2.53 10.96 10.92
CA ARG A 222 3.55 12.01 11.18
C ARG A 222 4.91 11.74 10.55
N ASP A 223 5.18 10.48 10.25
CA ASP A 223 6.39 9.99 9.58
C ASP A 223 6.36 10.18 8.07
N LEU A 224 5.19 10.48 7.49
CA LEU A 224 4.99 10.56 6.05
C LEU A 224 5.09 12.00 5.53
N GLY A 225 5.89 12.19 4.48
CA GLY A 225 5.99 13.45 3.75
C GLY A 225 4.85 13.68 2.76
N PHE A 226 5.18 14.33 1.64
CA PHE A 226 4.25 14.68 0.57
C PHE A 226 4.66 14.12 -0.79
N THR A 227 5.60 13.18 -0.83
CA THR A 227 5.92 12.43 -2.05
C THR A 227 4.72 11.56 -2.47
N ASP A 228 4.69 11.09 -3.72
CA ASP A 228 3.60 10.24 -4.18
C ASP A 228 3.53 8.92 -3.37
N GLN A 229 4.69 8.33 -3.03
CA GLN A 229 4.76 7.14 -2.18
C GLN A 229 4.21 7.40 -0.77
N ASP A 230 4.57 8.53 -0.14
CA ASP A 230 4.02 8.92 1.17
C ASP A 230 2.51 9.13 1.10
N ARG A 231 1.98 9.63 -0.03
CA ARG A 231 0.54 9.79 -0.23
C ARG A 231 -0.15 8.44 -0.34
N VAL A 232 0.40 7.52 -1.10
CA VAL A 232 -0.13 6.15 -1.23
C VAL A 232 -0.21 5.48 0.14
N GLU A 233 0.88 5.50 0.90
CA GLU A 233 0.92 4.90 2.24
C GLU A 233 -0.03 5.63 3.21
N ASN A 234 -0.13 6.96 3.13
CA ASN A 234 -1.08 7.71 3.95
C ASN A 234 -2.53 7.31 3.66
N ILE A 235 -2.91 7.18 2.38
CA ILE A 235 -4.26 6.75 2.01
C ILE A 235 -4.51 5.30 2.47
N ARG A 236 -3.53 4.41 2.34
CA ARG A 236 -3.63 3.04 2.85
C ARG A 236 -3.88 2.99 4.36
N ARG A 237 -3.12 3.75 5.17
CA ARG A 237 -3.33 3.82 6.62
C ARG A 237 -4.71 4.37 6.99
N VAL A 238 -5.13 5.43 6.32
CA VAL A 238 -6.45 6.04 6.54
C VAL A 238 -7.58 5.06 6.20
N ALA A 239 -7.46 4.32 5.10
CA ALA A 239 -8.47 3.35 4.69
C ALA A 239 -8.63 2.22 5.72
N GLU A 240 -7.54 1.69 6.26
CA GLU A 240 -7.58 0.68 7.32
C GLU A 240 -8.21 1.21 8.61
N VAL A 241 -7.91 2.45 9.00
CA VAL A 241 -8.55 3.08 10.17
C VAL A 241 -10.04 3.30 9.94
N ALA A 242 -10.42 3.79 8.76
CA ALA A 242 -11.82 3.97 8.39
C ALA A 242 -12.59 2.65 8.43
N LYS A 243 -11.96 1.56 7.98
CA LYS A 243 -12.53 0.20 8.04
C LYS A 243 -12.79 -0.23 9.47
N LEU A 244 -11.80 -0.09 10.35
CA LEU A 244 -11.94 -0.46 11.77
C LEU A 244 -13.02 0.38 12.47
N MET A 245 -13.13 1.66 12.15
CA MET A 245 -14.16 2.54 12.70
C MET A 245 -15.56 2.22 12.18
N ALA A 246 -15.70 1.88 10.89
CA ALA A 246 -16.96 1.41 10.34
C ALA A 246 -17.34 0.04 10.92
N ASP A 247 -16.38 -0.87 11.13
CA ASP A 247 -16.59 -2.12 11.88
C ASP A 247 -17.05 -1.85 13.31
N ALA A 248 -16.53 -0.81 13.97
CA ALA A 248 -16.98 -0.35 15.29
C ALA A 248 -18.42 0.23 15.30
N GLY A 249 -19.09 0.30 14.14
CA GLY A 249 -20.48 0.72 14.03
C GLY A 249 -20.68 2.20 13.73
N LEU A 250 -19.64 2.92 13.31
CA LEU A 250 -19.66 4.37 13.07
C LEU A 250 -19.94 4.73 11.60
N ILE A 251 -20.44 5.96 11.37
CA ILE A 251 -20.39 6.62 10.06
C ILE A 251 -19.11 7.46 10.03
N VAL A 252 -18.15 7.05 9.22
CA VAL A 252 -16.83 7.67 9.17
C VAL A 252 -16.78 8.63 7.99
N MET A 253 -16.28 9.84 8.19
CA MET A 253 -16.00 10.76 7.09
C MET A 253 -14.48 10.84 6.91
N ALA A 254 -14.00 10.58 5.71
CA ALA A 254 -12.59 10.69 5.36
C ALA A 254 -12.39 11.83 4.37
N SER A 255 -11.77 12.93 4.81
CA SER A 255 -11.53 14.13 4.00
C SER A 255 -10.07 14.20 3.55
N PHE A 256 -9.78 13.65 2.38
CA PHE A 256 -8.42 13.61 1.82
C PHE A 256 -8.43 14.06 0.36
N ILE A 257 -7.27 14.50 -0.15
CA ILE A 257 -7.17 14.79 -1.59
C ILE A 257 -7.29 13.49 -2.39
N SER A 258 -6.66 12.40 -1.90
CA SER A 258 -6.64 11.06 -2.52
C SER A 258 -6.52 11.13 -4.06
N PRO A 259 -5.41 11.68 -4.58
CA PRO A 259 -5.37 12.18 -5.95
C PRO A 259 -5.45 11.09 -7.02
N PHE A 260 -4.94 9.89 -6.78
CA PHE A 260 -4.95 8.83 -7.81
C PHE A 260 -6.11 7.87 -7.60
N ARG A 261 -6.65 7.36 -8.72
CA ARG A 261 -7.79 6.44 -8.71
C ARG A 261 -7.44 5.11 -8.07
N SER A 262 -6.21 4.64 -8.27
CA SER A 262 -5.67 3.39 -7.71
C SER A 262 -5.86 3.29 -6.20
N GLU A 263 -5.52 4.35 -5.44
CA GLU A 263 -5.66 4.28 -3.99
C GLU A 263 -7.11 4.35 -3.53
N ARG A 264 -7.98 5.07 -4.25
CA ARG A 264 -9.41 5.10 -3.94
C ARG A 264 -10.08 3.75 -4.23
N VAL A 265 -9.68 3.07 -5.30
CA VAL A 265 -10.10 1.69 -5.59
C VAL A 265 -9.62 0.73 -4.50
N MET A 266 -8.36 0.85 -4.06
CA MET A 266 -7.83 0.07 -2.94
C MET A 266 -8.63 0.32 -1.67
N ALA A 267 -8.86 1.58 -1.29
CA ALA A 267 -9.63 1.93 -0.10
C ALA A 267 -11.07 1.37 -0.15
N ARG A 268 -11.72 1.43 -1.31
CA ARG A 268 -13.03 0.81 -1.56
C ARG A 268 -13.00 -0.70 -1.39
N SER A 269 -11.97 -1.37 -1.90
CA SER A 269 -11.84 -2.83 -1.83
C SER A 269 -11.64 -3.39 -0.41
N LEU A 270 -11.25 -2.54 0.54
CA LEU A 270 -11.11 -2.91 1.95
C LEU A 270 -12.45 -2.97 2.70
N MET A 271 -13.50 -2.37 2.13
CA MET A 271 -14.82 -2.25 2.74
C MET A 271 -15.79 -3.27 2.16
N SER A 272 -16.87 -3.56 2.90
CA SER A 272 -17.96 -4.39 2.39
C SER A 272 -18.70 -3.71 1.24
N GLU A 273 -19.39 -4.49 0.42
CA GLU A 273 -20.23 -3.94 -0.64
C GLU A 273 -21.25 -2.93 -0.08
N GLY A 274 -21.32 -1.75 -0.72
CA GLY A 274 -22.22 -0.67 -0.28
C GLY A 274 -21.76 0.07 0.99
N GLU A 275 -20.59 -0.22 1.55
CA GLU A 275 -20.11 0.48 2.75
C GLU A 275 -19.26 1.72 2.43
N PHE A 276 -18.61 1.73 1.26
CA PHE A 276 -17.79 2.82 0.78
C PHE A 276 -18.60 3.74 -0.15
N VAL A 277 -18.76 5.01 0.25
CA VAL A 277 -19.44 6.04 -0.52
C VAL A 277 -18.42 7.08 -0.93
N GLU A 278 -18.00 7.07 -2.20
CA GLU A 278 -17.09 8.05 -2.76
C GLU A 278 -17.85 9.34 -3.10
N ILE A 279 -17.37 10.45 -2.53
CA ILE A 279 -17.95 11.79 -2.67
C ILE A 279 -16.92 12.65 -3.40
N PHE A 280 -17.16 12.90 -4.68
CA PHE A 280 -16.35 13.81 -5.46
C PHE A 280 -16.77 15.26 -5.21
N VAL A 281 -15.89 16.04 -4.60
CA VAL A 281 -16.06 17.49 -4.45
C VAL A 281 -15.38 18.16 -5.64
N ASP A 282 -16.18 18.45 -6.66
CA ASP A 282 -15.72 18.96 -7.95
C ASP A 282 -15.72 20.49 -7.94
N ALA A 283 -14.52 21.06 -8.02
CA ALA A 283 -14.33 22.49 -8.20
C ALA A 283 -13.10 22.70 -9.08
N SER A 284 -13.19 23.64 -10.02
CA SER A 284 -12.09 23.98 -10.90
C SER A 284 -10.84 24.39 -10.13
N LEU A 285 -9.67 24.15 -10.73
CA LEU A 285 -8.40 24.62 -10.19
C LEU A 285 -8.42 26.14 -9.98
N ALA A 286 -9.03 26.89 -10.89
CA ALA A 286 -9.15 28.34 -10.78
C ALA A 286 -9.93 28.78 -9.53
N VAL A 287 -11.07 28.14 -9.24
CA VAL A 287 -11.84 28.41 -8.01
C VAL A 287 -11.08 27.97 -6.76
N CYS A 288 -10.41 26.82 -6.81
CA CYS A 288 -9.57 26.35 -5.71
C CYS A 288 -8.41 27.31 -5.40
N GLU A 289 -7.73 27.83 -6.42
CA GLU A 289 -6.67 28.83 -6.30
C GLU A 289 -7.19 30.18 -5.80
N ALA A 290 -8.39 30.59 -6.22
CA ALA A 290 -9.01 31.82 -5.75
C ALA A 290 -9.38 31.76 -4.25
N ARG A 291 -9.81 30.58 -3.77
CA ARG A 291 -10.17 30.36 -2.36
C ARG A 291 -8.95 30.32 -1.44
N ASP A 292 -7.88 29.61 -1.85
CA ASP A 292 -6.61 29.33 -1.17
C ASP A 292 -6.50 29.71 0.33
N PRO A 293 -7.34 29.14 1.22
CA PRO A 293 -7.46 29.61 2.61
C PRO A 293 -6.21 29.36 3.45
N LYS A 294 -5.40 28.37 3.04
CA LYS A 294 -4.13 27.98 3.68
C LYS A 294 -2.90 28.58 2.97
N LEU A 295 -3.10 29.43 1.95
CA LEU A 295 -2.04 30.03 1.11
C LEU A 295 -1.11 28.99 0.46
N LEU A 296 -1.61 27.78 0.20
CA LEU A 296 -0.85 26.66 -0.33
C LEU A 296 -0.64 26.79 -1.83
N TYR A 297 -1.65 27.22 -2.58
CA TYR A 297 -1.50 27.46 -4.03
C TYR A 297 -0.52 28.60 -4.29
N LYS A 298 -0.60 29.70 -3.52
CA LYS A 298 0.36 30.79 -3.61
C LYS A 298 1.80 30.33 -3.38
N LYS A 299 2.03 29.48 -2.37
CA LYS A 299 3.36 28.91 -2.09
C LYS A 299 3.82 27.93 -3.18
N ALA A 300 2.93 27.10 -3.71
CA ALA A 300 3.22 26.18 -4.82
C ALA A 300 3.61 26.94 -6.09
N ARG A 301 2.83 27.96 -6.48
CA ARG A 301 3.14 28.85 -7.62
C ARG A 301 4.46 29.60 -7.46
N ALA A 302 4.85 29.92 -6.22
CA ALA A 302 6.14 30.51 -5.90
C ALA A 302 7.31 29.50 -5.84
N GLY A 303 7.07 28.22 -6.14
CA GLY A 303 8.08 27.16 -6.09
C GLY A 303 8.51 26.72 -4.68
N GLN A 304 7.81 27.17 -3.65
CA GLN A 304 8.11 26.88 -2.24
C GLN A 304 7.51 25.55 -1.77
N LEU A 305 6.50 25.05 -2.48
CA LEU A 305 5.92 23.72 -2.28
C LEU A 305 6.06 22.94 -3.59
N LYS A 306 6.74 21.79 -3.51
CA LYS A 306 6.89 20.85 -4.63
C LYS A 306 5.84 19.75 -4.54
N ASN A 307 5.52 19.14 -5.68
CA ASN A 307 4.58 18.04 -5.86
C ASN A 307 3.14 18.40 -5.44
N PHE A 308 2.74 19.66 -5.52
CA PHE A 308 1.40 20.10 -5.15
C PHE A 308 0.34 19.64 -6.16
N THR A 309 -0.69 18.94 -5.67
CA THR A 309 -1.78 18.40 -6.50
C THR A 309 -2.51 19.51 -7.25
N GLY A 310 -2.65 19.36 -8.56
CA GLY A 310 -3.27 20.33 -9.46
C GLY A 310 -2.31 21.37 -10.04
N ILE A 311 -1.06 21.44 -9.57
CA ILE A 311 -0.02 22.33 -10.11
C ILE A 311 1.10 21.53 -10.78
N ASP A 312 1.85 20.77 -9.99
CA ASP A 312 3.01 19.97 -10.42
C ASP A 312 2.87 18.48 -10.04
N SER A 313 1.70 18.07 -9.53
CA SER A 313 1.29 16.68 -9.33
C SER A 313 -0.15 16.48 -9.84
N ALA A 314 -0.44 15.31 -10.42
CA ALA A 314 -1.74 15.04 -11.03
C ALA A 314 -2.87 14.87 -9.98
N TYR A 315 -4.09 15.21 -10.39
CA TYR A 315 -5.32 14.78 -9.74
C TYR A 315 -6.13 14.01 -10.78
N GLU A 316 -6.57 12.80 -10.44
CA GLU A 316 -7.37 11.95 -11.30
C GLU A 316 -8.82 11.95 -10.81
N PRO A 317 -9.73 12.74 -11.43
CA PRO A 317 -11.12 12.78 -11.01
C PRO A 317 -11.75 11.38 -11.04
N PRO A 318 -12.61 11.02 -10.07
CA PRO A 318 -13.30 9.74 -10.09
C PRO A 318 -14.24 9.65 -11.29
N GLN A 319 -14.35 8.46 -11.87
CA GLN A 319 -15.23 8.22 -13.02
C GLN A 319 -16.65 7.84 -12.61
N ASN A 320 -16.78 7.12 -11.49
CA ASN A 320 -18.05 6.57 -11.01
C ASN A 320 -18.19 6.77 -9.48
N ALA A 321 -18.13 8.03 -9.03
CA ALA A 321 -18.39 8.34 -7.62
C ALA A 321 -19.88 8.14 -7.29
N GLU A 322 -20.20 7.66 -6.09
CA GLU A 322 -21.58 7.54 -5.61
C GLU A 322 -22.27 8.90 -5.53
N ILE A 323 -21.51 9.94 -5.17
CA ILE A 323 -21.99 11.33 -5.09
C ILE A 323 -20.97 12.23 -5.80
N ALA A 324 -21.44 13.06 -6.73
CA ALA A 324 -20.66 14.14 -7.34
C ALA A 324 -21.27 15.48 -6.94
N LEU A 325 -20.49 16.33 -6.28
CA LEU A 325 -20.88 17.64 -5.78
C LEU A 325 -20.24 18.72 -6.63
N ASN A 326 -21.07 19.57 -7.26
CA ASN A 326 -20.59 20.77 -7.92
C ASN A 326 -20.29 21.85 -6.88
N ALA A 327 -19.02 22.01 -6.53
CA ALA A 327 -18.53 22.93 -5.52
C ALA A 327 -17.92 24.21 -6.13
N GLU A 328 -18.32 24.61 -7.34
CA GLU A 328 -17.92 25.88 -7.97
C GLU A 328 -18.53 27.09 -7.24
N ASP A 329 -19.84 27.29 -7.36
CA ASP A 329 -20.57 28.43 -6.76
C ASP A 329 -21.78 27.99 -5.92
N THR A 330 -21.91 26.69 -5.67
CA THR A 330 -23.01 26.14 -4.88
C THR A 330 -22.81 26.42 -3.40
N ASP A 331 -23.87 26.84 -2.73
CA ASP A 331 -23.87 27.03 -1.28
C ASP A 331 -23.53 25.70 -0.55
N PRO A 332 -22.61 25.70 0.43
CA PRO A 332 -22.20 24.46 1.08
C PRO A 332 -23.32 23.73 1.83
N ASP A 333 -24.34 24.42 2.35
CA ASP A 333 -25.46 23.73 3.01
C ASP A 333 -26.29 22.95 1.99
N THR A 334 -26.45 23.48 0.77
CA THR A 334 -27.07 22.74 -0.33
C THR A 334 -26.32 21.46 -0.68
N LEU A 335 -24.97 21.49 -0.66
CA LEU A 335 -24.14 20.30 -0.90
C LEU A 335 -24.25 19.28 0.23
N VAL A 336 -24.33 19.75 1.48
CA VAL A 336 -24.55 18.90 2.66
C VAL A 336 -25.90 18.20 2.57
N GLU A 337 -26.97 18.90 2.17
CA GLU A 337 -28.30 18.28 1.99
C GLU A 337 -28.30 17.16 0.95
N GLN A 338 -27.54 17.29 -0.14
CA GLN A 338 -27.42 16.22 -1.13
C GLN A 338 -26.83 14.94 -0.52
N ILE A 339 -25.80 15.07 0.32
CA ILE A 339 -25.20 13.92 1.03
C ILE A 339 -26.21 13.32 2.00
N ILE A 340 -26.87 14.14 2.83
CA ILE A 340 -27.85 13.63 3.81
C ILE A 340 -29.02 12.92 3.12
N SER A 341 -29.55 13.49 2.03
CA SER A 341 -30.61 12.89 1.23
C SER A 341 -30.20 11.55 0.62
N TYR A 342 -28.97 11.47 0.09
CA TYR A 342 -28.41 10.20 -0.37
C TYR A 342 -28.38 9.15 0.74
N LEU A 343 -27.89 9.54 1.94
CA LEU A 343 -27.79 8.63 3.07
C LEU A 343 -29.14 8.12 3.56
N GLN A 344 -30.17 8.97 3.56
CA GLN A 344 -31.55 8.57 3.86
C GLN A 344 -32.10 7.61 2.81
N THR A 345 -31.96 7.95 1.53
CA THR A 345 -32.50 7.17 0.40
C THR A 345 -31.87 5.77 0.33
N ARG A 346 -30.61 5.64 0.74
CA ARG A 346 -29.87 4.37 0.77
C ARG A 346 -29.93 3.64 2.11
N ASN A 347 -30.78 4.09 3.05
CA ASN A 347 -30.99 3.49 4.37
C ASN A 347 -29.72 3.40 5.24
N TYR A 348 -28.88 4.44 5.22
CA TYR A 348 -27.79 4.56 6.18
C TYR A 348 -28.23 5.20 7.51
N LEU A 349 -29.26 6.06 7.45
CA LEU A 349 -29.77 6.86 8.57
C LEU A 349 -31.10 6.36 9.12
#